data_AF-A0A316D6H4-F1
#
_entry.id   AF-A0A316D6H4-F1
#
_cell.length_a   1.000
_cell.length_b   1.000
_cell.length_c   1.000
_cell.angle_alpha   90.00
_cell.angle_beta   90.00
_cell.angle_gamma   90.00
#
_symmetry.space_group_name_H-M   'P 1'
#
loop_
_entity.id
_entity.type
_entity.pdbx_description
1 polymer ?
#
loop_
_entity_poly.entity_id
_entity_poly.type
_entity_poly.pdbx_seq_one_letter_code
_entity_poly.pdbx_strand_id
1 'polypeptide(L)' 'MSTTYSTTYKVEDGRTLSATFADRNDRDGFEVSLGMYRVNLGPITEAVFRQYVERFKGEWTELDT' A
#
# COMPACT_ATOMS: atom_id res chain seq x y z
N MET A 1 8.03 -19.39 -11.71
CA MET A 1 6.92 -18.45 -11.45
C MET A 1 7.24 -17.76 -10.14
N SER A 2 7.50 -16.45 -10.16
CA SER A 2 7.71 -15.69 -8.92
C SER A 2 6.35 -15.39 -8.32
N THR A 3 6.11 -15.84 -7.09
CA THR A 3 4.89 -15.50 -6.35
C THR A 3 4.98 -14.04 -5.93
N THR A 4 4.03 -13.22 -6.37
CA THR A 4 3.89 -11.83 -5.93
C THR A 4 2.78 -11.71 -4.89
N TYR A 5 2.96 -10.84 -3.92
CA TYR A 5 2.00 -10.57 -2.85
C TYR A 5 1.37 -9.20 -3.09
N SER A 6 0.05 -9.12 -3.16
CA SER A 6 -0.64 -7.85 -3.42
C SER A 6 -1.62 -7.48 -2.30
N THR A 7 -1.95 -6.21 -2.25
CA THR A 7 -3.00 -5.65 -1.39
C THR A 7 -3.61 -4.40 -2.03
N THR A 8 -4.84 -4.08 -1.68
CA THR A 8 -5.55 -2.90 -2.19
C THR A 8 -5.96 -1.99 -1.04
N TYR A 9 -5.99 -0.69 -1.32
CA TYR A 9 -6.32 0.33 -0.33
C TYR A 9 -7.17 1.42 -0.95
N LYS A 10 -8.26 1.78 -0.26
CA LYS A 10 -9.06 2.95 -0.60
C LYS A 10 -8.44 4.18 0.05
N VAL A 11 -7.87 5.07 -0.77
CA VAL A 11 -7.28 6.33 -0.31
C VAL A 11 -8.37 7.37 -0.04
N GLU A 12 -7.98 8.47 0.63
CA GLU A 12 -8.88 9.51 1.14
C GLU A 12 -9.83 10.10 0.08
N ASP A 13 -9.33 10.33 -1.13
CA ASP A 13 -10.11 10.89 -2.25
C ASP A 13 -11.09 9.89 -2.88
N GLY A 14 -11.13 8.65 -2.35
CA GLY A 14 -12.06 7.62 -2.76
C GLY A 14 -11.52 6.65 -3.81
N ARG A 15 -10.35 6.91 -4.40
CA ARG A 15 -9.69 5.98 -5.34
C ARG A 15 -9.23 4.72 -4.64
N THR A 16 -9.15 3.62 -5.40
CA THR A 16 -8.57 2.37 -4.93
C THR A 16 -7.21 2.16 -5.58
N LEU A 17 -6.16 2.10 -4.76
CA LEU A 17 -4.80 1.82 -5.20
C LEU A 17 -4.44 0.38 -4.86
N SER A 18 -3.65 -0.26 -5.71
CA SER A 18 -3.10 -1.60 -5.49
C SER A 18 -1.60 -1.51 -5.32
N ALA A 19 -1.04 -2.27 -4.38
CA ALA A 19 0.39 -2.45 -4.21
C ALA A 19 0.76 -3.92 -4.37
N THR A 20 1.88 -4.18 -5.04
CA THR A 20 2.43 -5.52 -5.29
C THR A 20 3.87 -5.58 -4.77
N PHE A 21 4.22 -6.69 -4.12
CA PHE A 21 5.51 -6.91 -3.48
C PHE A 21 6.07 -8.27 -3.88
N ALA A 22 7.40 -8.37 -3.94
CA ALA A 22 8.10 -9.62 -4.22
C ALA A 22 8.24 -10.52 -2.97
N ASP A 23 8.18 -9.94 -1.77
CA ASP A 23 8.31 -10.64 -0.48
C ASP A 23 7.04 -10.44 0.37
N ARG A 24 6.60 -11.50 1.06
CA ARG A 24 5.44 -11.45 1.95
C ARG A 24 5.68 -10.54 3.15
N ASN A 25 6.89 -10.53 3.70
CA ASN A 25 7.26 -9.71 4.85
C ASN A 25 7.19 -8.22 4.50
N ASP A 26 7.55 -7.85 3.27
CA ASP A 26 7.42 -6.48 2.78
C ASP A 26 5.95 -6.07 2.67
N ARG A 27 5.11 -6.94 2.10
CA ARG A 27 3.65 -6.73 2.03
C ARG A 27 2.99 -6.61 3.40
N ASP A 28 3.31 -7.53 4.32
CA ASP A 28 2.72 -7.54 5.67
C ASP A 28 3.25 -6.34 6.50
N GLY A 29 4.52 -6.00 6.36
CA GLY A 29 5.12 -4.80 6.95
C GLY A 29 4.49 -3.51 6.44
N PHE A 30 4.21 -3.43 5.14
CA PHE A 30 3.46 -2.35 4.52
C PHE A 30 2.07 -2.20 5.14
N GLU A 31 1.27 -3.28 5.20
CA GLU A 31 -0.10 -3.22 5.74
C GLU A 31 -0.14 -2.77 7.20
N VAL A 32 0.74 -3.33 8.04
CA VAL A 32 0.82 -2.96 9.46
C VAL A 32 1.21 -1.49 9.60
N SER A 33 2.25 -1.06 8.89
CA SER A 33 2.79 0.29 9.06
C SER A 33 1.85 1.36 8.51
N LEU A 34 1.15 1.07 7.41
CA LEU A 34 0.13 1.95 6.84
C LEU A 34 -1.12 2.02 7.73
N GLY A 35 -1.53 0.89 8.31
CA GLY A 35 -2.60 0.83 9.31
C GLY A 35 -2.27 1.67 10.55
N MET A 36 -1.05 1.56 11.06
CA MET A 36 -0.57 2.40 12.18
C MET A 36 -0.55 3.88 11.83
N TYR A 37 -0.10 4.25 10.62
CA TYR A 37 -0.18 5.64 10.16
C TYR A 37 -1.62 6.12 10.21
N ARG A 38 -2.57 5.36 9.64
CA ARG A 38 -3.98 5.76 9.58
C ARG A 38 -4.58 6.05 10.95
N VAL A 39 -4.25 5.21 11.94
CA VAL A 39 -4.78 5.34 13.30
C VAL A 39 -4.17 6.56 14.02
N ASN A 40 -2.90 6.88 13.79
CA ASN A 40 -2.19 7.88 14.58
C ASN A 40 -2.06 9.26 13.92
N LEU A 41 -1.98 9.32 12.58
CA LEU A 41 -1.58 10.51 11.85
C LEU A 41 -2.66 11.04 10.89
N GLY A 42 -3.70 10.23 10.61
CA GLY A 42 -4.85 10.65 9.83
C GLY A 42 -5.03 9.87 8.53
N PRO A 43 -5.78 10.41 7.55
CA PRO A 43 -6.18 9.67 6.36
C PRO A 43 -4.98 9.28 5.47
N ILE A 44 -5.15 8.20 4.71
CA ILE A 44 -4.15 7.76 3.72
C ILE A 44 -4.45 8.43 2.39
N THR A 45 -3.61 9.40 2.02
CA THR A 45 -3.60 9.98 0.67
C THR A 45 -2.79 9.10 -0.28
N GLU A 46 -2.90 9.33 -1.59
CA GLU A 46 -2.03 8.69 -2.59
C GLU A 46 -0.54 8.90 -2.25
N ALA A 47 -0.15 10.12 -1.83
CA ALA A 47 1.24 10.42 -1.49
C ALA A 47 1.75 9.57 -0.32
N VAL A 48 0.94 9.42 0.73
CA VAL A 48 1.28 8.55 1.89
C VAL A 48 1.36 7.10 1.44
N PHE A 49 0.38 6.62 0.67
CA PHE A 49 0.37 5.26 0.15
C PHE A 49 1.65 4.97 -0.65
N ARG A 50 2.01 5.82 -1.60
CA ARG A 50 3.20 5.68 -2.44
C ARG A 50 4.50 5.67 -1.63
N GLN A 51 4.62 6.55 -0.64
CA GLN A 51 5.77 6.59 0.24
C GLN A 51 5.97 5.26 0.98
N TYR A 52 4.88 4.66 1.46
CA TYR A 52 4.95 3.38 2.16
C TYR A 52 5.22 2.22 1.18
N VAL A 53 4.63 2.23 -0.01
CA VAL A 53 4.95 1.22 -1.05
C VAL A 53 6.46 1.24 -1.36
N GLU A 54 7.04 2.42 -1.60
CA GLU A 54 8.47 2.57 -1.88
C GLU A 54 9.33 2.11 -0.70
N ARG A 55 8.96 2.47 0.54
CA ARG A 55 9.66 2.05 1.76
C ARG A 55 9.75 0.52 1.89
N PHE A 56 8.72 -0.19 1.46
CA PHE A 56 8.64 -1.65 1.48
C PHE A 56 8.96 -2.27 0.11
N LYS A 57 9.65 -1.53 -0.77
CA LYS A 57 10.15 -2.03 -2.08
C LYS A 57 9.04 -2.62 -2.97
N GLY A 58 7.81 -2.12 -2.82
CA GLY A 58 6.69 -2.51 -3.66
C GLY A 58 6.57 -1.67 -4.92
N GLU A 59 5.71 -2.13 -5.81
CA GLU A 59 5.20 -1.38 -6.95
C GLU A 59 3.72 -1.09 -6.73
N TRP A 60 3.19 -0.03 -7.34
CA TRP A 60 1.78 0.30 -7.21
C TRP A 60 1.14 0.63 -8.55
N THR A 61 -0.17 0.42 -8.61
CA THR A 61 -1.02 0.82 -9.72
C THR A 61 -2.32 1.39 -9.16
N GLU A 62 -2.92 2.33 -9.89
CA GLU A 62 -4.32 2.68 -9.67
C GLU A 62 -5.21 1.57 -10.26
N LEU A 63 -6.30 1.22 -9.58
CA LEU A 63 -7.31 0.34 -10.14
C LEU A 63 -8.44 1.22 -10.67
N ASP A 64 -8.50 1.38 -11.99
CA ASP A 64 -9.68 1.92 -12.67
C ASP A 64 -10.89 1.05 -12.26
N THR A 65 -11.89 1.68 -11.64
CA THR A 65 -13.14 1.03 -11.24
C THR A 65 -14.22 1.30 -12.27
#